data_AF-A0A7K2D6N7-F1
#
_entry.id   AF-A0A7K2D6N7-F1
#
_cell.length_a   1.000
_cell.length_b   1.000
_cell.length_c   1.000
_cell.angle_alpha   90.00
_cell.angle_beta   90.00
_cell.angle_gamma   90.00
#
_symmetry.space_group_name_H-M   'P 1'
#
loop_
_entity.id
_entity.type
_entity.pdbx_description
1 polymer ?
#
loop_
_entity_poly.entity_id
_entity_poly.type
_entity_poly.pdbx_seq_one_letter_code
_entity_poly.pdbx_strand_id
1 'polypeptide(L)'
;MKTKPWVRALCALAVLSLIAAACGDDDTSATDDAALAQAQAQADAAQAQADAAQAEASAAQAQADEAAAEAAAAAEAAAMAEEALAEAMAAMDADEGVDPAAVADLEAQLAEAQAAAEAATAAAEAAQAEAEAAMMAAEEPMDDPLDLASVCPSPIIIQTDWFPESE
;
A
#
# COMPACT_ATOMS: atom_id res chain seq x y z
N MET A 1 -14.02 -12.66 13.72
CA MET A 1 -15.30 -12.58 12.99
C MET A 1 -15.25 -11.38 12.07
N LYS A 2 -15.24 -11.57 10.74
CA LYS A 2 -15.24 -10.46 9.76
C LYS A 2 -16.66 -9.89 9.67
N THR A 3 -16.89 -8.73 10.25
CA THR A 3 -18.17 -8.00 10.08
C THR A 3 -18.30 -7.55 8.63
N LYS A 4 -19.41 -7.92 7.98
CA LYS A 4 -19.68 -7.54 6.59
C LYS A 4 -19.75 -6.01 6.48
N PRO A 5 -19.16 -5.40 5.44
CA PRO A 5 -19.11 -3.94 5.29
C PRO A 5 -20.50 -3.29 5.33
N TRP A 6 -21.53 -4.01 4.86
CA TRP A 6 -22.91 -3.57 4.90
C TRP A 6 -23.49 -3.36 6.32
N VAL A 7 -23.02 -4.12 7.32
CA VAL A 7 -23.45 -3.95 8.72
C VAL A 7 -22.90 -2.65 9.31
N ARG A 8 -21.69 -2.25 8.93
CA ARG A 8 -21.09 -0.98 9.36
C ARG A 8 -21.82 0.22 8.77
N ALA A 9 -22.21 0.15 7.50
CA ALA A 9 -23.00 1.19 6.85
C ALA A 9 -24.37 1.40 7.51
N LEU A 10 -25.05 0.32 7.90
CA LEU A 10 -26.34 0.40 8.60
C LEU A 10 -26.23 1.02 10.01
N CYS A 11 -25.16 0.71 10.75
CA CYS A 11 -24.93 1.34 12.05
C CYS A 11 -24.62 2.84 11.94
N ALA A 12 -23.84 3.28 10.94
CA ALA A 12 -23.57 4.69 10.71
C ALA A 12 -24.85 5.49 10.40
N LEU A 13 -25.73 4.93 9.56
CA LEU A 13 -27.03 5.53 9.23
C LEU A 13 -27.97 5.68 10.44
N ALA A 14 -27.95 4.72 11.36
CA ALA A 14 -28.80 4.74 12.55
C ALA A 14 -28.37 5.80 13.58
N VAL A 15 -27.07 6.10 13.67
CA VAL A 15 -26.56 7.16 14.56
C VAL A 15 -26.84 8.54 13.95
N LEU A 16 -26.76 8.67 12.63
CA LEU A 16 -27.04 9.93 11.93
C LEU A 16 -28.50 10.39 12.10
N SER A 17 -29.46 9.46 12.12
CA SER A 17 -30.88 9.78 12.24
C SER A 17 -31.30 10.24 13.65
N LEU A 18 -30.54 9.89 14.70
CA LEU A 18 -30.83 10.32 16.07
C LEU A 18 -30.43 11.79 16.31
N ILE A 19 -29.39 12.27 15.64
CA ILE A 19 -28.86 13.63 15.80
C ILE A 19 -29.80 14.66 15.15
N ALA A 20 -30.45 14.29 14.03
CA ALA A 20 -31.39 15.15 13.33
C ALA A 20 -32.66 15.49 14.14
N ALA A 21 -33.05 14.67 15.12
CA ALA A 21 -34.24 14.92 15.95
C ALA A 21 -33.98 15.86 17.15
N ALA A 22 -32.71 16.18 17.45
CA ALA A 22 -32.34 16.95 18.64
C ALA A 22 -32.00 18.43 18.37
N CYS A 23 -31.87 18.85 17.11
CA CYS A 23 -31.50 20.23 16.71
C CYS A 23 -32.70 21.11 16.28
N GLY A 24 -33.88 20.94 16.88
CA GLY A 24 -35.03 21.81 16.62
C GLY A 24 -35.03 23.07 17.51
N ASP A 25 -34.40 24.15 17.05
CA ASP A 25 -34.60 25.53 17.56
C ASP A 25 -34.63 26.49 16.35
N ASP A 26 -35.65 27.36 16.26
CA ASP A 26 -36.25 27.85 15.00
C ASP A 26 -35.67 29.19 14.47
N ASP A 27 -34.51 29.67 14.95
CA ASP A 27 -34.03 31.05 14.66
C ASP A 27 -32.59 31.17 14.07
N THR A 28 -31.91 30.07 13.65
CA THR A 28 -30.53 30.10 13.08
C THR A 28 -30.37 29.67 11.61
N SER A 29 -31.48 29.53 10.87
CA SER A 29 -31.52 28.85 9.56
C SER A 29 -30.54 29.36 8.47
N ALA A 30 -30.28 30.66 8.35
CA ALA A 30 -29.44 31.17 7.25
C ALA A 30 -27.92 30.98 7.46
N THR A 31 -27.45 30.92 8.72
CA THR A 31 -26.02 30.78 9.03
C THR A 31 -25.61 29.31 9.03
N ASP A 32 -26.53 28.42 9.42
CA ASP A 32 -26.34 26.97 9.45
C ASP A 32 -26.22 26.38 8.04
N ASP A 33 -27.02 26.88 7.08
CA ASP A 33 -26.94 26.45 5.67
C ASP A 33 -25.58 26.78 5.03
N ALA A 34 -25.02 27.96 5.34
CA ALA A 34 -23.71 28.36 4.83
C ALA A 34 -22.58 27.52 5.44
N ALA A 35 -22.66 27.21 6.75
CA ALA A 35 -21.71 26.35 7.43
C ALA A 35 -21.77 24.91 6.90
N LEU A 36 -22.97 24.38 6.66
CA LEU A 36 -23.16 23.05 6.07
C LEU A 36 -22.60 22.97 4.65
N ALA A 37 -22.88 23.97 3.81
CA ALA A 37 -22.34 24.04 2.44
C ALA A 37 -20.80 24.09 2.44
N GLN A 38 -20.21 24.84 3.37
CA GLN A 38 -18.76 24.90 3.54
C GLN A 38 -18.18 23.54 4.00
N ALA A 39 -18.80 22.91 5.00
CA ALA A 39 -18.38 21.59 5.49
C ALA A 39 -18.47 20.52 4.38
N GLN A 40 -19.52 20.56 3.57
CA GLN A 40 -19.67 19.64 2.45
C GLN A 40 -18.63 19.89 1.35
N ALA A 41 -18.33 21.15 1.02
CA ALA A 41 -17.25 21.48 0.09
C ALA A 41 -15.87 21.03 0.59
N GLN A 42 -15.63 21.10 1.91
CA GLN A 42 -14.41 20.57 2.53
C GLN A 42 -14.36 19.04 2.47
N ALA A 43 -15.47 18.35 2.72
CA ALA A 43 -15.57 16.90 2.61
C ALA A 43 -15.33 16.42 1.17
N ASP A 44 -15.93 17.09 0.17
CA ASP A 44 -15.73 16.78 -1.25
C ASP A 44 -14.27 17.01 -1.66
N ALA A 45 -13.64 18.09 -1.17
CA ALA A 45 -12.22 18.36 -1.42
C ALA A 45 -11.31 17.30 -0.78
N ALA A 46 -11.61 16.87 0.45
CA ALA A 46 -10.87 15.81 1.14
C ALA A 46 -11.03 14.46 0.42
N GLN A 47 -12.23 14.12 -0.05
CA GLN A 47 -12.48 12.92 -0.83
C GLN A 47 -11.70 12.94 -2.15
N ALA A 48 -11.68 14.07 -2.86
CA ALA A 48 -10.91 14.21 -4.10
C ALA A 48 -9.40 14.05 -3.88
N GLN A 49 -8.87 14.53 -2.74
CA GLN A 49 -7.47 14.30 -2.36
C GLN A 49 -7.19 12.84 -2.05
N ALA A 50 -8.07 12.16 -1.33
CA ALA A 50 -7.94 10.73 -1.04
C ALA A 50 -7.97 9.87 -2.31
N ASP A 51 -8.87 10.18 -3.25
CA ASP A 51 -8.96 9.47 -4.53
C ASP A 51 -7.68 9.67 -5.38
N ALA A 52 -7.10 10.88 -5.35
CA ALA A 52 -5.84 11.18 -6.03
C ALA A 52 -4.65 10.40 -5.40
N ALA A 53 -4.52 10.41 -4.07
CA ALA A 53 -3.50 9.64 -3.37
C ALA A 53 -3.61 8.12 -3.62
N GLN A 54 -4.85 7.60 -3.64
CA GLN A 54 -5.09 6.20 -3.98
C GLN A 54 -4.70 5.86 -5.43
N ALA A 55 -4.92 6.77 -6.37
CA ALA A 55 -4.51 6.60 -7.76
C ALA A 55 -2.98 6.60 -7.91
N GLU A 56 -2.29 7.49 -7.18
CA GLU A 56 -0.82 7.52 -7.14
C GLU A 56 -0.24 6.23 -6.54
N ALA A 57 -0.76 5.76 -5.40
CA ALA A 57 -0.32 4.50 -4.80
C ALA A 57 -0.55 3.29 -5.74
N SER A 58 -1.68 3.25 -6.44
CA SER A 58 -1.96 2.18 -7.42
C SER A 58 -1.00 2.23 -8.61
N ALA A 59 -0.62 3.42 -9.08
CA ALA A 59 0.35 3.58 -10.15
C ALA A 59 1.77 3.16 -9.71
N ALA A 60 2.17 3.48 -8.48
CA ALA A 60 3.44 3.06 -7.92
C ALA A 60 3.51 1.52 -7.76
N GLN A 61 2.44 0.89 -7.30
CA GLN A 61 2.36 -0.57 -7.22
C GLN A 61 2.51 -1.22 -8.62
N ALA A 62 1.87 -0.67 -9.65
CA ALA A 62 1.98 -1.21 -11.00
C ALA A 62 3.42 -1.12 -11.55
N GLN A 63 4.15 -0.05 -11.24
CA GLN A 63 5.56 0.08 -11.59
C GLN A 63 6.44 -0.93 -10.84
N ALA A 64 6.17 -1.17 -9.56
CA ALA A 64 6.86 -2.20 -8.78
C ALA A 64 6.62 -3.61 -9.35
N ASP A 65 5.39 -3.92 -9.76
CA ASP A 65 5.04 -5.19 -10.37
C ASP A 65 5.74 -5.38 -11.74
N GLU A 66 5.84 -4.33 -12.55
CA GLU A 66 6.57 -4.33 -13.83
C GLU A 66 8.08 -4.58 -13.62
N ALA A 67 8.71 -3.85 -12.69
CA ALA A 67 10.12 -4.03 -12.38
C ALA A 67 10.43 -5.43 -11.81
N ALA A 68 9.54 -5.98 -10.98
CA ALA A 68 9.66 -7.36 -10.50
C ALA A 68 9.58 -8.40 -11.65
N ALA A 69 8.73 -8.16 -12.66
CA ALA A 69 8.64 -9.02 -13.83
C ALA A 69 9.91 -8.96 -14.69
N GLU A 70 10.50 -7.77 -14.87
CA GLU A 70 11.78 -7.61 -15.56
C GLU A 70 12.93 -8.33 -14.83
N ALA A 71 12.97 -8.21 -13.49
CA ALA A 71 13.95 -8.93 -12.66
C ALA A 71 13.82 -10.45 -12.79
N ALA A 72 12.59 -10.98 -12.80
CA ALA A 72 12.34 -12.40 -13.01
C ALA A 72 12.80 -12.87 -14.40
N ALA A 73 12.54 -12.10 -15.46
CA ALA A 73 12.98 -12.42 -16.81
C ALA A 73 14.52 -12.42 -16.94
N ALA A 74 15.19 -11.47 -16.30
CA ALA A 74 16.65 -11.40 -16.28
C ALA A 74 17.28 -12.59 -15.51
N ALA A 75 16.66 -13.01 -14.40
CA ALA A 75 17.09 -14.20 -13.67
C ALA A 75 16.92 -15.49 -14.49
N GLU A 76 15.82 -15.62 -15.26
CA GLU A 76 15.62 -16.76 -16.16
C GLU A 76 16.68 -16.79 -17.29
N ALA A 77 17.01 -15.64 -17.86
CA ALA A 77 18.07 -15.53 -18.86
C ALA A 77 19.45 -15.94 -18.31
N ALA A 78 19.77 -15.56 -17.07
CA ALA A 78 20.99 -15.99 -16.40
C ALA A 78 21.03 -17.51 -16.16
N ALA A 79 19.90 -18.11 -15.76
CA ALA A 79 19.79 -19.56 -15.58
C ALA A 79 19.99 -20.33 -16.90
N MET A 80 19.42 -19.85 -18.00
CA MET A 80 19.63 -20.44 -19.33
C MET A 80 21.10 -20.35 -19.77
N ALA A 81 21.80 -19.24 -19.46
CA ALA A 81 23.22 -19.09 -19.76
C ALA A 81 24.09 -20.06 -18.94
N GLU A 82 23.75 -20.28 -17.66
CA GLU A 82 24.41 -21.27 -16.80
C GLU A 82 24.23 -22.71 -17.33
N GLU A 83 23.03 -23.07 -17.78
CA GLU A 83 22.77 -24.38 -18.38
C GLU A 83 23.56 -24.58 -19.68
N ALA A 84 23.59 -23.58 -20.56
CA ALA A 84 24.37 -23.63 -21.80
C ALA A 84 25.88 -23.79 -21.55
N LEU A 85 26.41 -23.12 -20.52
CA LEU A 85 27.80 -23.27 -20.08
C LEU A 85 28.05 -24.69 -19.53
N ALA A 86 27.12 -25.24 -18.76
CA ALA A 86 27.22 -26.60 -18.22
C ALA A 86 27.21 -27.67 -19.33
N GLU A 87 26.34 -27.51 -20.35
CA GLU A 87 26.32 -28.38 -21.52
C GLU A 87 27.63 -28.30 -22.31
N ALA A 88 28.18 -27.09 -22.51
CA ALA A 88 29.46 -26.91 -23.18
C ALA A 88 30.61 -27.60 -22.43
N MET A 89 30.63 -27.52 -21.09
CA MET A 89 31.60 -28.24 -20.27
C MET A 89 31.43 -29.76 -20.36
N ALA A 90 30.19 -30.27 -20.36
CA ALA A 90 29.95 -31.70 -20.53
C ALA A 90 30.40 -32.22 -21.91
N ALA A 91 30.25 -31.42 -22.97
CA ALA A 91 30.75 -31.74 -24.29
C ALA A 91 32.29 -31.76 -24.37
N MET A 92 32.99 -30.91 -23.59
CA MET A 92 34.45 -30.97 -23.47
C MET A 92 34.90 -32.29 -22.85
N ASP A 93 34.21 -32.77 -21.82
CA ASP A 93 34.52 -34.04 -21.15
C ASP A 93 34.26 -35.26 -22.05
N ALA A 94 33.38 -35.11 -23.05
CA ALA A 94 33.03 -36.17 -24.00
C ALA A 94 34.01 -36.29 -25.20
N ASP A 95 35.16 -35.59 -25.18
CA ASP A 95 36.13 -35.51 -26.28
C ASP A 95 35.53 -34.95 -27.59
N GLU A 96 34.41 -34.22 -27.52
CA GLU A 96 33.68 -33.72 -28.70
C GLU A 96 34.31 -32.47 -29.33
N GLY A 97 35.45 -32.01 -28.80
CA GLY A 97 36.24 -30.93 -29.38
C GLY A 97 35.53 -29.58 -29.36
N VAL A 98 35.15 -29.10 -28.17
CA VAL A 98 34.59 -27.75 -27.99
C VAL A 98 35.68 -26.70 -28.19
N ASP A 99 35.37 -25.67 -28.97
CA ASP A 99 36.25 -24.54 -29.19
C ASP A 99 36.40 -23.71 -27.88
N PRO A 100 37.61 -23.53 -27.34
CA PRO A 100 37.82 -22.69 -26.16
C PRO A 100 37.35 -21.24 -26.36
N ALA A 101 37.30 -20.74 -27.60
CA ALA A 101 36.72 -19.43 -27.89
C ALA A 101 35.21 -19.40 -27.60
N ALA A 102 34.48 -20.48 -27.93
CA ALA A 102 33.05 -20.57 -27.66
C ALA A 102 32.74 -20.62 -26.15
N VAL A 103 33.60 -21.27 -25.36
CA VAL A 103 33.48 -21.27 -23.89
C VAL A 103 33.69 -19.86 -23.32
N ALA A 104 34.70 -19.13 -23.81
CA ALA A 104 34.95 -17.76 -23.40
C ALA A 104 33.77 -16.83 -23.74
N ASP A 105 33.14 -17.01 -24.91
CA ASP A 105 31.95 -16.25 -25.31
C ASP A 105 30.73 -16.60 -24.44
N LEU A 106 30.58 -17.86 -24.00
CA LEU A 106 29.51 -18.28 -23.06
C LEU A 106 29.74 -17.72 -21.65
N GLU A 107 30.98 -17.72 -21.15
CA GLU A 107 31.34 -17.09 -19.87
C GLU A 107 31.06 -15.59 -19.90
N ALA A 108 31.37 -14.91 -21.01
CA ALA A 108 31.05 -13.50 -21.19
C ALA A 108 29.52 -13.23 -21.19
N GLN A 109 28.75 -14.07 -21.88
CA GLN A 109 27.29 -13.98 -21.89
C GLN A 109 26.68 -14.22 -20.50
N LEU A 110 27.21 -15.19 -19.74
CA LEU A 110 26.77 -15.46 -18.37
C LEU A 110 27.06 -14.27 -17.45
N ALA A 111 28.25 -13.66 -17.55
CA ALA A 111 28.59 -12.48 -16.77
C ALA A 111 27.69 -11.28 -17.12
N GLU A 112 27.36 -11.07 -18.40
CA GLU A 112 26.41 -10.03 -18.82
C GLU A 112 25.00 -10.31 -18.30
N ALA A 113 24.52 -11.55 -18.38
CA ALA A 113 23.21 -11.95 -17.90
C ALA A 113 23.08 -11.80 -16.37
N GLN A 114 24.12 -12.20 -15.61
CA GLN A 114 24.16 -12.01 -14.15
C GLN A 114 24.16 -10.52 -13.79
N ALA A 115 24.95 -9.68 -14.47
CA ALA A 115 24.95 -8.24 -14.25
C ALA A 115 23.58 -7.60 -14.56
N ALA A 116 22.90 -8.05 -15.62
CA ALA A 116 21.55 -7.63 -15.95
C ALA A 116 20.53 -8.05 -14.89
N ALA A 117 20.63 -9.28 -14.37
CA ALA A 117 19.76 -9.78 -13.30
C ALA A 117 19.94 -9.00 -11.98
N GLU A 118 21.18 -8.70 -11.60
CA GLU A 118 21.46 -7.87 -10.43
C GLU A 118 20.91 -6.44 -10.59
N ALA A 119 21.11 -5.83 -11.76
CA ALA A 119 20.59 -4.49 -12.06
C ALA A 119 19.06 -4.44 -12.04
N ALA A 120 18.39 -5.45 -12.62
CA ALA A 120 16.94 -5.54 -12.62
C ALA A 120 16.38 -5.79 -11.21
N THR A 121 17.05 -6.61 -10.39
CA THR A 121 16.68 -6.80 -8.98
C THR A 121 16.78 -5.48 -8.19
N ALA A 122 17.86 -4.72 -8.37
CA ALA A 122 18.01 -3.42 -7.71
C ALA A 122 16.93 -2.41 -8.15
N ALA A 123 16.54 -2.42 -9.43
CA ALA A 123 15.44 -1.60 -9.93
C ALA A 123 14.09 -2.01 -9.31
N ALA A 124 13.82 -3.30 -9.18
CA ALA A 124 12.61 -3.82 -8.53
C ALA A 124 12.54 -3.41 -7.04
N GLU A 125 13.64 -3.52 -6.30
CA GLU A 125 13.70 -3.07 -4.89
C GLU A 125 13.45 -1.57 -4.75
N ALA A 126 14.00 -0.75 -5.67
CA ALA A 126 13.77 0.69 -5.68
C ALA A 126 12.29 1.03 -5.96
N ALA A 127 11.68 0.38 -6.95
CA ALA A 127 10.27 0.57 -7.29
C ALA A 127 9.34 0.13 -6.14
N GLN A 128 9.68 -0.97 -5.44
CA GLN A 128 8.94 -1.41 -4.26
C GLN A 128 9.04 -0.39 -3.12
N ALA A 129 10.22 0.19 -2.87
CA ALA A 129 10.38 1.22 -1.84
C ALA A 129 9.56 2.49 -2.15
N GLU A 130 9.48 2.89 -3.43
CA GLU A 130 8.63 4.00 -3.86
C GLU A 130 7.13 3.69 -3.69
N ALA A 131 6.71 2.46 -4.00
CA ALA A 131 5.32 2.02 -3.78
C ALA A 131 4.95 2.00 -2.28
N GLU A 132 5.84 1.51 -1.41
CA GLU A 132 5.64 1.55 0.04
C GLU A 132 5.58 2.98 0.58
N ALA A 133 6.44 3.88 0.08
CA ALA A 133 6.40 5.29 0.44
C ALA A 133 5.09 5.97 -0.01
N ALA A 134 4.60 5.65 -1.22
CA ALA A 134 3.33 6.17 -1.72
C ALA A 134 2.13 5.68 -0.88
N MET A 135 2.14 4.42 -0.42
CA MET A 135 1.11 3.90 0.48
C MET A 135 1.13 4.58 1.85
N MET A 136 2.32 4.79 2.44
CA MET A 136 2.43 5.51 3.71
C MET A 136 1.98 6.97 3.58
N ALA A 137 2.34 7.65 2.49
CA ALA A 137 1.89 9.02 2.22
C ALA A 137 0.36 9.11 2.05
N ALA A 138 -0.28 8.07 1.52
CA ALA A 138 -1.74 8.01 1.41
C ALA A 138 -2.46 7.81 2.76
N GLU A 139 -1.79 7.21 3.76
CA GLU A 139 -2.37 6.96 5.10
C GLU A 139 -2.17 8.10 6.12
N GLU A 140 -1.37 9.13 5.81
CA GLU A 140 -1.07 10.23 6.76
C GLU A 140 -2.20 11.23 7.13
N PRO A 141 -3.43 11.29 6.56
CA PRO A 141 -4.37 12.35 6.95
C PRO A 141 -5.16 12.09 8.25
N MET A 142 -4.89 11.05 9.04
CA MET A 142 -5.72 10.71 10.22
C MET A 142 -5.08 10.97 11.60
N ASP A 143 -3.83 11.41 11.66
CA ASP A 143 -3.15 11.76 12.92
C ASP A 143 -3.25 13.26 13.25
N ASP A 144 -4.46 13.84 13.19
CA ASP A 144 -4.71 15.14 13.81
C ASP A 144 -5.16 14.91 15.27
N PRO A 145 -4.25 14.99 16.28
CA PRO A 145 -4.55 14.69 17.68
C PRO A 145 -5.53 15.68 18.33
N LEU A 146 -5.99 16.69 17.58
CA LEU A 146 -6.80 17.78 18.08
C LEU A 146 -8.32 17.54 17.99
N ASP A 147 -8.80 16.52 17.26
CA ASP A 147 -10.25 16.32 17.09
C ASP A 147 -10.85 15.21 17.97
N LEU A 148 -10.07 14.22 18.41
CA LEU A 148 -10.58 13.19 19.33
C LEU A 148 -10.88 13.75 20.74
N ALA A 149 -10.22 14.84 21.12
CA ALA A 149 -10.47 15.55 22.38
C ALA A 149 -11.74 16.41 22.36
N SER A 150 -12.29 16.73 21.17
CA SER A 150 -13.53 17.48 21.01
C SER A 150 -14.77 16.58 21.06
N VAL A 151 -14.63 15.33 20.61
CA VAL A 151 -15.71 14.33 20.51
C VAL A 151 -15.89 13.50 21.78
N CYS A 152 -14.85 13.36 22.61
CA CYS A 152 -15.00 12.75 23.92
C CYS A 152 -15.44 13.79 24.96
N PRO A 153 -16.71 13.81 25.43
CA PRO A 153 -17.02 14.52 26.67
C PRO A 153 -16.06 14.03 27.75
N SER A 154 -15.55 14.98 28.55
CA SER A 154 -14.57 14.76 29.64
C SER A 154 -14.69 13.35 30.21
N PRO A 155 -13.59 12.57 30.31
CA PRO A 155 -13.67 11.19 30.74
C PRO A 155 -14.47 11.13 32.03
N ILE A 156 -15.66 10.55 31.96
CA ILE A 156 -16.42 10.21 33.16
C ILE A 156 -15.53 9.20 33.88
N ILE A 157 -14.85 9.67 34.92
CA ILE A 157 -14.23 8.82 35.91
C ILE A 157 -15.39 8.12 36.60
N ILE A 158 -15.78 6.95 36.11
CA ILE A 158 -16.63 6.04 36.89
C ILE A 158 -15.71 5.56 38.02
N GLN A 159 -15.76 6.22 39.18
CA GLN A 159 -15.34 5.61 40.42
C GLN A 159 -16.27 4.42 40.64
N THR A 160 -15.93 3.27 40.07
CA THR A 160 -16.43 2.01 40.56
C THR A 160 -15.82 1.85 41.95
N ASP A 161 -16.52 2.36 42.97
CA ASP A 161 -16.41 1.90 44.34
C ASP A 161 -16.76 0.41 44.33
N TRP A 162 -15.80 -0.40 43.92
CA TRP A 162 -15.83 -1.83 44.01
C TRP A 162 -15.66 -2.14 45.50
N PHE A 163 -16.76 -2.15 46.24
CA PHE A 163 -16.83 -2.66 47.60
C PHE A 163 -16.57 -4.17 47.56
N PRO A 164 -15.45 -4.68 48.11
CA PRO A 164 -15.21 -6.12 48.22
C PRO A 164 -15.85 -6.73 49.49
N GLU A 165 -16.62 -5.96 50.28
CA GLU A 165 -17.26 -6.42 51.52
C GLU A 165 -18.74 -6.78 51.29
N SER A 166 -18.99 -7.82 50.51
CA SER A 166 -20.25 -8.55 50.61
C SER A 166 -19.92 -10.03 50.77
N GLU A 167 -19.73 -10.37 52.05
CA GLU A 167 -19.70 -11.74 52.60
C GLU A 167 -21.04 -12.46 52.39
#